data_AF-A0A9D2F0X8-F1
#
_entry.id   AF-A0A9D2F0X8-F1
#
_cell.length_a   1.000
_cell.length_b   1.000
_cell.length_c   1.000
_cell.angle_alpha   90.00
_cell.angle_beta   90.00
_cell.angle_gamma   90.00
#
_symmetry.space_group_name_H-M   'P 1'
#
loop_
_entity.id
_entity.type
_entity.pdbx_description
1 polymer ?
#
loop_
_entity_poly.entity_id
_entity_poly.type
_entity_poly.pdbx_seq_one_letter_code
_entity_poly.pdbx_strand_id
1 'polypeptide(L)'
;MTQYTNTYGTVYSVRDYKGEPRIMCRAKASCDWLISGALAVEAAAANTIESLQQVLDNHARTHGWQPLEGPASAEPPEIVDECSDLDLPYPGDVYRSAKGGQLYKIGELTNGKKTCYLTMRCNVQGGTWVPANSSVYPNLSDAQGEFEAWIRREQLEPVAQTMDAAAITDELAAKDPFKVGETSTVSPENSLDVSSCPSAEPARQAPAALPLSAPDTAHMSLPAFDYTGLDEQTVEVLHLAENEIREARQVYICRVSAAVASAHDELFANCEGHNQHSNETFIAWCASVGLKKDAAYRLLQVNALLSGATPEEQATLESASPSLLYAAAKPSAPAELVQAVKDGDITSHKQYQDLLARFNAEKAAREKAEHEAALDRKEQEDANSAALRYKNECDRRAQDQQRLEGLVNTAKRERDDARRQATEAENRAAGAQKLAEQRGTENTELKAKIRELENQPRDVAVVQPGEEQIEAWRREGADRMAATMQETVRKANDERLKAQNRVTYLQEQLATARPDADACQRTADILYETAENLRILLRTQLKQAQLSPTAYGKVVAHVLQVARTLLDTVRVCSPDGYDMDSEEDDDFE
;
A
#
# COMPACT_ATOMS: atom_id res chain seq x y z
N MET A 1 -35.02 6.71 -24.97
CA MET A 1 -33.58 6.53 -24.73
C MET A 1 -33.21 5.14 -25.22
N THR A 2 -32.14 5.03 -26.00
CA THR A 2 -31.72 3.76 -26.63
C THR A 2 -31.02 2.90 -25.59
N GLN A 3 -31.42 1.62 -25.50
CA GLN A 3 -30.79 0.66 -24.58
C GLN A 3 -29.79 -0.22 -25.36
N TYR A 4 -28.68 -0.56 -24.73
CA TYR A 4 -27.64 -1.42 -25.32
C TYR A 4 -27.38 -2.62 -24.44
N THR A 5 -27.21 -3.81 -25.03
CA THR A 5 -26.70 -4.97 -24.31
C THR A 5 -25.25 -5.21 -24.69
N ASN A 6 -24.39 -5.41 -23.70
CA ASN A 6 -23.02 -5.87 -23.94
C ASN A 6 -22.99 -7.38 -24.27
N THR A 7 -21.83 -7.89 -24.64
CA THR A 7 -21.60 -9.32 -24.92
C THR A 7 -21.78 -10.24 -23.70
N TYR A 8 -21.88 -9.67 -22.51
CA TYR A 8 -22.01 -10.36 -21.22
C TYR A 8 -23.46 -10.40 -20.70
N GLY A 9 -24.43 -9.88 -21.47
CA GLY A 9 -25.84 -9.88 -21.07
C GLY A 9 -26.25 -8.79 -20.09
N THR A 10 -25.42 -7.77 -19.88
CA THR A 10 -25.75 -6.57 -19.11
C THR A 10 -26.38 -5.52 -20.02
N VAL A 11 -27.53 -4.98 -19.61
CA VAL A 11 -28.28 -3.94 -20.34
C VAL A 11 -27.94 -2.58 -19.74
N TYR A 12 -27.64 -1.61 -20.60
CA TYR A 12 -27.31 -0.22 -20.26
C TYR A 12 -28.34 0.72 -20.86
N SER A 13 -28.75 1.74 -20.08
CA SER A 13 -29.63 2.81 -20.56
C SER A 13 -29.43 4.08 -19.75
N VAL A 14 -29.62 5.24 -20.39
CA VAL A 14 -29.74 6.51 -19.65
C VAL A 14 -31.10 6.53 -18.97
N ARG A 15 -31.15 6.84 -17.68
CA ARG A 15 -32.38 6.94 -16.87
C ARG A 15 -32.26 8.06 -15.85
N ASP A 16 -33.40 8.55 -15.39
CA ASP A 16 -33.44 9.46 -14.25
C ASP A 16 -33.17 8.65 -12.96
N TYR A 17 -32.19 9.10 -12.19
CA TYR A 17 -31.88 8.58 -10.88
C TYR A 17 -31.78 9.74 -9.89
N LYS A 18 -32.74 9.81 -8.96
CA LYS A 18 -32.84 10.86 -7.93
C LYS A 18 -32.93 12.29 -8.49
N GLY A 19 -33.58 12.48 -9.65
CA GLY A 19 -33.82 13.79 -10.27
C GLY A 19 -32.71 14.24 -11.23
N GLU A 20 -31.70 13.39 -11.47
CA GLU A 20 -30.63 13.63 -12.43
C GLU A 20 -30.51 12.47 -13.43
N PRO A 21 -30.29 12.75 -14.73
CA PRO A 21 -30.06 11.69 -15.70
C PRO A 21 -28.69 11.03 -15.47
N ARG A 22 -28.65 9.70 -15.46
CA ARG A 22 -27.44 8.88 -15.28
C ARG A 22 -27.47 7.68 -16.21
N ILE A 23 -26.29 7.16 -16.58
CA ILE A 23 -26.20 5.87 -17.28
C ILE A 23 -26.35 4.77 -16.22
N MET A 24 -27.38 3.96 -16.35
CA MET A 24 -27.67 2.84 -15.46
C MET A 24 -27.46 1.51 -16.17
N CYS A 25 -27.11 0.47 -15.41
CA CYS A 25 -26.96 -0.89 -15.90
C CYS A 25 -27.79 -1.89 -15.07
N ARG A 26 -28.15 -3.01 -15.69
CA ARG A 26 -28.77 -4.16 -15.03
C ARG A 26 -28.41 -5.46 -15.74
N ALA A 27 -28.44 -6.57 -15.04
CA ALA A 27 -28.42 -7.89 -15.69
C ALA A 27 -29.73 -8.11 -16.45
N LYS A 28 -29.70 -8.80 -17.60
CA LYS A 28 -30.89 -9.04 -18.43
C LYS A 28 -32.03 -9.75 -17.67
N ALA A 29 -31.70 -10.57 -16.67
CA ALA A 29 -32.66 -11.28 -15.81
C ALA A 29 -33.09 -10.50 -14.55
N SER A 30 -32.45 -9.36 -14.25
CA SER A 30 -32.77 -8.53 -13.08
C SER A 30 -33.68 -7.37 -13.46
N CYS A 31 -34.56 -6.95 -12.56
CA CYS A 31 -35.41 -5.76 -12.72
C CYS A 31 -34.79 -4.49 -12.13
N ASP A 32 -33.75 -4.64 -11.29
CA ASP A 32 -33.15 -3.53 -10.56
C ASP A 32 -32.03 -2.87 -11.36
N TRP A 33 -32.14 -1.54 -11.48
CA TRP A 33 -31.16 -0.71 -12.18
C TRP A 33 -30.16 -0.13 -11.19
N LEU A 34 -28.88 -0.29 -11.48
CA LEU A 34 -27.78 0.26 -10.71
C LEU A 34 -27.07 1.35 -11.53
N ILE A 35 -26.42 2.28 -10.85
CA ILE A 35 -25.56 3.27 -11.52
C ILE A 35 -24.40 2.52 -12.18
N SER A 36 -24.18 2.76 -13.46
CA SER A 36 -23.10 2.09 -14.19
C SER A 36 -21.75 2.68 -13.81
N GLY A 37 -21.04 2.05 -12.86
CA GLY A 37 -19.66 2.40 -12.52
C GLY A 37 -18.69 2.26 -13.70
N ALA A 38 -18.96 1.30 -14.61
CA ALA A 38 -18.14 1.04 -15.79
C ALA A 38 -18.08 2.21 -16.79
N LEU A 39 -19.09 3.09 -16.77
CA LEU A 39 -19.20 4.24 -17.68
C LEU A 39 -19.13 5.58 -16.93
N ALA A 40 -18.85 5.55 -15.62
CA ALA A 40 -18.85 6.74 -14.79
C ALA A 40 -17.78 7.75 -15.24
N VAL A 41 -16.59 7.26 -15.64
CA VAL A 41 -15.48 8.10 -16.11
C VAL A 41 -15.80 8.76 -17.44
N GLU A 42 -16.36 8.01 -18.40
CA GLU A 42 -16.72 8.54 -19.72
C GLU A 42 -17.94 9.47 -19.67
N ALA A 43 -18.83 9.27 -18.69
CA ALA A 43 -20.00 10.09 -18.46
C ALA A 43 -19.73 11.31 -17.56
N ALA A 44 -18.53 11.46 -17.00
CA ALA A 44 -18.22 12.45 -15.96
C ALA A 44 -18.46 13.91 -16.40
N ALA A 45 -18.25 14.21 -17.69
CA ALA A 45 -18.46 15.55 -18.27
C ALA A 45 -19.88 15.77 -18.84
N ALA A 46 -20.76 14.76 -18.79
CA ALA A 46 -22.09 14.78 -19.39
C ALA A 46 -23.17 14.90 -18.31
N ASN A 47 -23.95 15.99 -18.33
CA ASN A 47 -24.99 16.27 -17.33
C ASN A 47 -26.41 16.36 -17.92
N THR A 48 -26.54 16.23 -19.24
CA THR A 48 -27.84 16.17 -19.92
C THR A 48 -28.12 14.77 -20.44
N ILE A 49 -29.41 14.43 -20.57
CA ILE A 49 -29.86 13.17 -21.17
C ILE A 49 -29.21 12.95 -22.55
N GLU A 50 -29.14 14.00 -23.37
CA GLU A 50 -28.57 13.93 -24.72
C GLU A 50 -27.06 13.67 -24.68
N SER A 51 -26.31 14.38 -23.82
CA SER A 51 -24.87 14.15 -23.67
C SER A 51 -24.56 12.75 -23.14
N LEU A 52 -25.36 12.24 -22.20
CA LEU A 52 -25.17 10.89 -21.64
C LEU A 52 -25.56 9.80 -22.62
N GLN A 53 -26.60 10.04 -23.43
CA GLN A 53 -26.96 9.13 -24.51
C GLN A 53 -25.86 9.10 -25.58
N GLN A 54 -25.24 10.24 -25.89
CA GLN A 54 -24.13 10.30 -26.84
C GLN A 54 -22.88 9.56 -26.33
N VAL A 55 -22.57 9.65 -25.04
CA VAL A 55 -21.52 8.84 -24.40
C VAL A 55 -21.84 7.35 -24.54
N LEU A 56 -23.07 6.95 -24.20
CA LEU A 56 -23.50 5.55 -24.28
C LEU A 56 -23.48 5.02 -25.73
N ASP A 57 -23.93 5.81 -26.71
CA ASP A 57 -23.94 5.45 -28.13
C ASP A 57 -22.52 5.31 -28.68
N ASN A 58 -21.61 6.20 -28.29
CA ASN A 58 -20.20 6.12 -28.66
C ASN A 58 -19.51 4.90 -28.06
N HIS A 59 -19.74 4.63 -26.77
CA HIS A 59 -19.19 3.47 -26.10
C HIS A 59 -19.72 2.16 -26.71
N ALA A 60 -21.02 2.11 -26.96
CA ALA A 60 -21.66 0.97 -27.62
C ALA A 60 -21.07 0.73 -29.02
N ARG A 61 -20.79 1.79 -29.79
CA ARG A 61 -20.16 1.68 -31.12
C ARG A 61 -18.72 1.18 -31.03
N THR A 62 -17.94 1.69 -30.08
CA THR A 62 -16.54 1.28 -29.88
C THR A 62 -16.43 -0.19 -29.45
N HIS A 63 -17.36 -0.66 -28.62
CA HIS A 63 -17.33 -2.01 -28.05
C HIS A 63 -18.29 -3.01 -28.73
N GLY A 64 -18.93 -2.61 -29.84
CA GLY A 64 -19.79 -3.48 -30.64
C GLY A 64 -21.05 -3.96 -29.90
N TRP A 65 -21.60 -3.16 -28.98
CA TRP A 65 -22.80 -3.51 -28.23
C TRP A 65 -24.05 -3.44 -29.11
N GLN A 66 -25.00 -4.36 -28.89
CA GLN A 66 -26.20 -4.45 -29.71
C GLN A 66 -27.31 -3.55 -29.15
N PRO A 67 -27.93 -2.69 -29.97
CA PRO A 67 -29.09 -1.91 -29.55
C PRO A 67 -30.29 -2.84 -29.34
N LEU A 68 -31.02 -2.67 -28.24
CA LEU A 68 -32.36 -3.26 -28.09
C LEU A 68 -33.38 -2.31 -28.73
N GLU A 69 -34.02 -2.72 -29.81
CA GLU A 69 -35.12 -1.96 -30.42
C GLU A 69 -36.45 -2.19 -29.67
N GLY A 70 -37.05 -1.13 -29.12
CA GLY A 70 -38.42 -1.09 -28.57
C GLY A 70 -38.66 0.10 -27.63
N PRO A 71 -39.77 0.86 -27.74
CA PRO A 71 -39.87 2.20 -27.16
C PRO A 71 -40.15 2.18 -25.65
N ALA A 72 -39.60 3.19 -24.98
CA ALA A 72 -39.88 3.50 -23.59
C ALA A 72 -41.38 3.78 -23.38
N SER A 73 -42.05 2.95 -22.57
CA SER A 73 -43.34 3.29 -21.99
C SER A 73 -43.37 2.88 -20.52
N ALA A 74 -43.79 3.83 -19.71
CA ALA A 74 -44.03 3.68 -18.29
C ALA A 74 -45.30 2.84 -18.07
N GLU A 75 -45.13 1.63 -17.53
CA GLU A 75 -45.98 0.99 -16.50
C GLU A 75 -45.50 -0.47 -16.31
N PRO A 76 -45.51 -1.01 -15.08
CA PRO A 76 -44.87 -2.28 -14.75
C PRO A 76 -45.74 -3.46 -15.22
N PRO A 77 -45.23 -4.41 -16.04
CA PRO A 77 -45.98 -5.62 -16.32
C PRO A 77 -45.79 -6.64 -15.21
N GLU A 78 -46.90 -7.30 -14.91
CA GLU A 78 -47.05 -8.41 -13.96
C GLU A 78 -45.99 -9.50 -14.15
N ILE A 79 -45.55 -10.00 -13.00
CA ILE A 79 -44.74 -11.20 -12.84
C ILE A 79 -45.50 -12.36 -13.49
N VAL A 80 -45.03 -12.81 -14.65
CA VAL A 80 -45.26 -14.16 -15.13
C VAL A 80 -44.04 -15.00 -14.78
N ASP A 81 -44.31 -15.92 -13.87
CA ASP A 81 -43.47 -16.91 -13.24
C ASP A 81 -42.96 -17.93 -14.27
N GLU A 82 -41.78 -17.69 -14.83
CA GLU A 82 -40.97 -18.70 -15.53
C GLU A 82 -39.52 -18.61 -15.06
N CYS A 83 -39.31 -18.80 -13.75
CA CYS A 83 -38.01 -19.18 -13.20
C CYS A 83 -38.17 -20.52 -12.47
N SER A 84 -38.38 -21.58 -13.26
CA SER A 84 -38.23 -22.95 -12.80
C SER A 84 -37.09 -23.60 -13.58
N ASP A 85 -36.13 -24.15 -12.84
CA ASP A 85 -35.08 -25.09 -13.26
C ASP A 85 -33.75 -24.53 -13.82
N LEU A 86 -33.11 -23.62 -13.08
CA LEU A 86 -31.64 -23.48 -13.10
C LEU A 86 -31.11 -23.69 -11.68
N ASP A 87 -30.33 -24.76 -11.47
CA ASP A 87 -29.64 -25.07 -10.21
C ASP A 87 -28.59 -23.99 -9.89
N LEU A 88 -29.05 -22.89 -9.29
CA LEU A 88 -28.20 -21.80 -8.85
C LEU A 88 -27.27 -22.27 -7.71
N PRO A 89 -25.99 -21.86 -7.72
CA PRO A 89 -25.01 -22.29 -6.72
C PRO A 89 -25.46 -21.87 -5.31
N TYR A 90 -25.57 -22.81 -4.38
CA TYR A 90 -25.93 -22.53 -2.99
C TYR A 90 -24.68 -22.43 -2.09
N PRO A 91 -24.71 -21.74 -0.93
CA PRO A 91 -23.56 -21.69 0.00
C PRO A 91 -23.01 -23.04 0.50
N GLY A 92 -23.76 -24.12 0.31
CA GLY A 92 -23.29 -25.49 0.57
C GLY A 92 -22.55 -26.15 -0.58
N ASP A 93 -22.66 -25.61 -1.80
CA ASP A 93 -22.12 -26.23 -3.01
C ASP A 93 -20.65 -25.90 -3.18
N VAL A 94 -19.84 -26.94 -3.39
CA VAL A 94 -18.40 -26.82 -3.58
C VAL A 94 -18.08 -27.01 -5.05
N TYR A 95 -17.28 -26.12 -5.60
CA TYR A 95 -16.85 -26.13 -6.98
C TYR A 95 -15.32 -26.27 -7.06
N ARG A 96 -14.83 -27.04 -8.03
CA ARG A 96 -13.40 -27.31 -8.23
C ARG A 96 -12.90 -26.63 -9.49
N SER A 97 -11.77 -25.94 -9.40
CA SER A 97 -11.10 -25.38 -10.57
C SER A 97 -10.39 -26.44 -11.39
N ALA A 98 -10.62 -26.43 -12.70
CA ALA A 98 -9.94 -27.29 -13.67
C ALA A 98 -8.41 -27.08 -13.72
N LYS A 99 -7.91 -25.88 -13.37
CA LYS A 99 -6.49 -25.49 -13.53
C LYS A 99 -5.59 -25.75 -12.32
N GLY A 100 -6.10 -26.36 -11.25
CA GLY A 100 -5.27 -26.65 -10.07
C GLY A 100 -5.94 -27.42 -8.95
N GLY A 101 -7.15 -27.95 -9.16
CA GLY A 101 -7.87 -28.74 -8.16
C GLY A 101 -8.37 -27.94 -6.95
N GLN A 102 -8.21 -26.62 -6.97
CA GLN A 102 -8.59 -25.70 -5.91
C GLN A 102 -10.11 -25.68 -5.71
N LEU A 103 -10.57 -25.79 -4.46
CA LEU A 103 -11.99 -25.81 -4.10
C LEU A 103 -12.50 -24.43 -3.70
N TYR A 104 -13.71 -24.11 -4.14
CA TYR A 104 -14.42 -22.85 -3.94
C TYR A 104 -15.87 -23.08 -3.50
N LYS A 105 -16.43 -22.14 -2.73
CA LYS A 105 -17.86 -22.12 -2.37
C LYS A 105 -18.32 -20.70 -2.02
N ILE A 106 -19.63 -20.48 -1.92
CA ILE A 106 -20.17 -19.26 -1.31
C ILE A 106 -20.14 -19.41 0.22
N GLY A 107 -19.54 -18.47 0.92
CA GLY A 107 -19.48 -18.42 2.38
C GLY A 107 -20.50 -17.44 2.94
N GLU A 108 -20.98 -17.74 4.15
CA GLU A 108 -21.87 -16.88 4.92
C GLU A 108 -21.10 -16.23 6.09
N LEU A 109 -21.27 -14.92 6.26
CA LEU A 109 -20.77 -14.15 7.40
C LEU A 109 -21.94 -13.53 8.15
N THR A 110 -22.06 -13.84 9.44
CA THR A 110 -23.16 -13.35 10.28
C THR A 110 -22.62 -12.63 11.51
N ASN A 111 -22.96 -11.34 11.65
CA ASN A 111 -22.58 -10.51 12.82
C ASN A 111 -23.78 -10.32 13.79
N GLY A 112 -24.63 -11.35 13.93
CA GLY A 112 -25.80 -11.37 14.81
C GLY A 112 -26.97 -10.45 14.44
N LYS A 113 -26.80 -9.50 13.50
CA LYS A 113 -27.86 -8.58 13.03
C LYS A 113 -28.07 -8.54 11.52
N LYS A 114 -27.05 -8.92 10.73
CA LYS A 114 -27.08 -8.98 9.27
C LYS A 114 -26.21 -10.16 8.81
N THR A 115 -26.68 -10.83 7.77
CA THR A 115 -25.98 -11.90 7.06
C THR A 115 -25.47 -11.33 5.74
N CYS A 116 -24.20 -11.55 5.43
CA CYS A 116 -23.61 -11.21 4.15
C CYS A 116 -22.95 -12.44 3.54
N TYR A 117 -22.80 -12.44 2.21
CA TYR A 117 -22.25 -13.56 1.45
C TYR A 117 -20.97 -13.15 0.73
N LEU A 118 -19.98 -14.03 0.69
CA LEU A 118 -18.73 -13.80 -0.05
C LEU A 118 -18.20 -15.09 -0.65
N THR A 119 -17.23 -14.99 -1.54
CA THR A 119 -16.64 -16.16 -2.17
C THR A 119 -15.46 -16.69 -1.37
N MET A 120 -15.45 -17.99 -1.05
CA MET A 120 -14.40 -18.64 -0.26
C MET A 120 -13.59 -19.66 -1.07
N ARG A 121 -12.33 -19.88 -0.68
CA ARG A 121 -11.43 -20.93 -1.18
C ARG A 121 -10.89 -21.80 -0.05
N CYS A 122 -10.64 -23.08 -0.31
CA CYS A 122 -10.13 -24.03 0.69
C CYS A 122 -8.59 -24.08 0.73
N ASN A 123 -7.94 -23.94 1.89
CA ASN A 123 -6.47 -24.06 1.96
C ASN A 123 -6.03 -25.54 1.92
N VAL A 124 -5.07 -25.85 1.02
CA VAL A 124 -4.57 -27.22 0.74
C VAL A 124 -3.91 -27.88 1.95
N GLN A 125 -3.41 -27.10 2.92
CA GLN A 125 -2.71 -27.62 4.10
C GLN A 125 -3.59 -27.86 5.34
N GLY A 126 -4.91 -27.65 5.29
CA GLY A 126 -5.72 -27.81 6.51
C GLY A 126 -7.24 -27.72 6.41
N GLY A 127 -7.85 -27.75 5.23
CA GLY A 127 -9.33 -27.79 5.09
C GLY A 127 -10.06 -26.50 5.52
N THR A 128 -9.32 -25.46 5.92
CA THR A 128 -9.89 -24.18 6.35
C THR A 128 -10.29 -23.33 5.14
N TRP A 129 -11.52 -22.82 5.15
CA TRP A 129 -12.04 -21.91 4.14
C TRP A 129 -11.61 -20.48 4.43
N VAL A 130 -11.04 -19.78 3.44
CA VAL A 130 -10.63 -18.38 3.52
C VAL A 130 -11.29 -17.56 2.41
N PRO A 131 -11.53 -16.25 2.59
CA PRO A 131 -12.05 -15.40 1.53
C PRO A 131 -11.14 -15.46 0.29
N ALA A 132 -11.74 -15.70 -0.88
CA ALA A 132 -11.06 -15.74 -2.16
C ALA A 132 -11.03 -14.37 -2.84
N ASN A 133 -12.02 -13.52 -2.53
CA ASN A 133 -12.13 -12.15 -2.98
C ASN A 133 -12.54 -11.23 -1.80
N SER A 134 -12.42 -9.92 -2.00
CA SER A 134 -12.84 -8.90 -1.03
C SER A 134 -14.30 -8.46 -1.20
N SER A 135 -15.00 -9.01 -2.20
CA SER A 135 -16.38 -8.62 -2.52
C SER A 135 -17.36 -9.30 -1.56
N VAL A 136 -18.17 -8.48 -0.88
CA VAL A 136 -19.19 -8.93 0.07
C VAL A 136 -20.55 -8.47 -0.42
N TYR A 137 -21.49 -9.41 -0.51
CA TYR A 137 -22.82 -9.18 -1.04
C TYR A 137 -23.86 -9.19 0.09
N PRO A 138 -24.77 -8.21 0.14
CA PRO A 138 -25.79 -8.12 1.17
C PRO A 138 -26.90 -9.17 0.99
N ASN A 139 -27.17 -9.62 -0.24
CA ASN A 139 -28.18 -10.65 -0.53
C ASN A 139 -27.54 -11.88 -1.18
N LEU A 140 -28.15 -13.05 -0.92
CA LEU A 140 -27.69 -14.31 -1.50
C LEU A 140 -27.82 -14.30 -3.03
N SER A 141 -28.93 -13.78 -3.59
CA SER A 141 -29.15 -13.73 -5.04
C SER A 141 -28.05 -12.97 -5.78
N ASP A 142 -27.53 -11.90 -5.19
CA ASP A 142 -26.45 -11.10 -5.78
C ASP A 142 -25.13 -11.88 -5.78
N ALA A 143 -24.84 -12.54 -4.65
CA ALA A 143 -23.68 -13.42 -4.54
C ALA A 143 -23.74 -14.62 -5.49
N GLN A 144 -24.93 -15.20 -5.67
CA GLN A 144 -25.15 -16.33 -6.57
C GLN A 144 -24.92 -15.94 -8.03
N GLY A 145 -25.42 -14.79 -8.47
CA GLY A 145 -25.21 -14.30 -9.84
C GLY A 145 -23.74 -14.01 -10.15
N GLU A 146 -23.02 -13.36 -9.23
CA GLU A 146 -21.59 -13.06 -9.38
C GLU A 146 -20.73 -14.34 -9.31
N PHE A 147 -21.09 -15.27 -8.43
CA PHE A 147 -20.41 -16.55 -8.33
C PHE A 147 -20.66 -17.43 -9.55
N GLU A 148 -21.85 -17.41 -10.16
CA GLU A 148 -22.14 -18.10 -11.42
C GLU A 148 -21.34 -17.50 -12.59
N ALA A 149 -21.24 -16.17 -12.67
CA ALA A 149 -20.37 -15.51 -13.64
C ALA A 149 -18.91 -15.90 -13.45
N TRP A 150 -18.48 -16.08 -12.19
CA TRP A 150 -17.14 -16.54 -11.87
C TRP A 150 -16.90 -18.01 -12.19
N ILE A 151 -17.86 -18.90 -11.92
CA ILE A 151 -17.85 -20.31 -12.34
C ILE A 151 -17.63 -20.41 -13.86
N ARG A 152 -18.37 -19.61 -14.66
CA ARG A 152 -18.20 -19.56 -16.11
C ARG A 152 -16.83 -19.02 -16.53
N ARG A 153 -16.33 -17.99 -15.85
CA ARG A 153 -15.03 -17.36 -16.14
C ARG A 153 -13.85 -18.30 -15.88
N GLU A 154 -13.85 -18.96 -14.72
CA GLU A 154 -12.76 -19.82 -14.26
C GLU A 154 -12.97 -21.31 -14.59
N GLN A 155 -14.08 -21.64 -15.26
CA GLN A 155 -14.48 -23.00 -15.63
C GLN A 155 -14.45 -23.94 -14.41
N LEU A 156 -15.21 -23.56 -13.38
CA LEU A 156 -15.32 -24.37 -12.17
C LEU A 156 -16.39 -25.47 -12.36
N GLU A 157 -16.08 -26.68 -11.92
CA GLU A 157 -16.99 -27.83 -12.02
C GLU A 157 -17.60 -28.14 -10.64
N PRO A 158 -18.91 -28.44 -10.55
CA PRO A 158 -19.54 -28.79 -9.28
C PRO A 158 -18.97 -30.12 -8.73
N VAL A 159 -18.67 -30.14 -7.45
CA VAL A 159 -18.29 -31.34 -6.70
C VAL A 159 -19.56 -31.89 -6.05
N ALA A 160 -19.99 -33.09 -6.47
CA ALA A 160 -21.24 -33.68 -5.98
C ALA A 160 -21.27 -33.77 -4.44
N GLN A 161 -22.42 -33.40 -3.84
CA GLN A 161 -22.67 -33.38 -2.39
C GLN A 161 -22.77 -34.80 -1.79
N THR A 162 -21.71 -35.61 -1.88
CA THR A 162 -21.55 -36.80 -1.04
C THR A 162 -20.06 -37.09 -0.89
N MET A 163 -19.43 -36.55 0.15
CA MET A 163 -18.32 -37.18 0.91
C MET A 163 -17.55 -36.13 1.71
N ASP A 164 -17.19 -36.50 2.94
CA ASP A 164 -16.50 -35.70 3.95
C ASP A 164 -15.25 -34.99 3.41
N ALA A 165 -15.00 -33.77 3.89
CA ALA A 165 -13.88 -32.92 3.47
C ALA A 165 -12.48 -33.54 3.69
N ALA A 166 -12.38 -34.57 4.54
CA ALA A 166 -11.14 -35.34 4.79
C ALA A 166 -10.79 -36.33 3.66
N ALA A 167 -11.76 -36.78 2.85
CA ALA A 167 -11.51 -37.75 1.78
C ALA A 167 -10.85 -37.11 0.54
N ILE A 168 -10.97 -35.78 0.36
CA ILE A 168 -10.51 -35.07 -0.83
C ILE A 168 -8.99 -34.81 -0.80
N THR A 169 -8.39 -34.80 0.40
CA THR A 169 -6.93 -34.69 0.58
C THR A 169 -6.18 -35.96 0.16
N ASP A 170 -6.78 -37.14 0.28
CA ASP A 170 -6.15 -38.40 -0.14
C ASP A 170 -6.14 -38.58 -1.67
N GLU A 171 -7.11 -38.02 -2.39
CA GLU A 171 -7.16 -38.12 -3.86
C GLU A 171 -6.14 -37.18 -4.56
N LEU A 172 -5.73 -36.09 -3.89
CA LEU A 172 -4.68 -35.17 -4.36
C LEU A 172 -3.27 -35.75 -4.20
N ALA A 173 -3.07 -36.68 -3.25
CA ALA A 173 -1.78 -37.37 -3.07
C ALA A 173 -1.54 -38.48 -4.12
N ALA A 174 -2.59 -38.95 -4.81
CA ALA A 174 -2.53 -40.13 -5.67
C ALA A 174 -2.33 -39.83 -7.17
N LYS A 175 -2.26 -38.56 -7.61
CA LYS A 175 -2.12 -38.19 -9.03
C LYS A 175 -0.92 -37.28 -9.30
N ASP A 176 0.27 -37.85 -9.15
CA ASP A 176 1.49 -37.42 -9.83
C ASP A 176 2.12 -38.63 -10.56
N PRO A 177 2.13 -38.68 -11.90
CA PRO A 177 2.85 -39.72 -12.64
C PRO A 177 3.91 -39.13 -13.60
N PHE A 178 5.20 -39.40 -13.34
CA PHE A 178 6.23 -39.87 -14.31
C PHE A 178 7.61 -39.91 -13.59
N LYS A 179 8.22 -41.02 -13.18
CA LYS A 179 8.70 -42.27 -13.85
C LYS A 179 10.22 -42.21 -14.13
N VAL A 180 11.02 -42.97 -13.36
CA VAL A 180 12.09 -43.86 -13.86
C VAL A 180 12.36 -44.97 -12.82
N GLY A 181 12.32 -46.23 -13.27
CA GLY A 181 13.24 -47.27 -12.78
C GLY A 181 12.65 -48.37 -11.91
N GLU A 182 12.01 -49.37 -12.54
CA GLU A 182 11.91 -50.74 -12.03
C GLU A 182 13.29 -51.24 -11.55
N THR A 183 13.44 -51.95 -10.43
CA THR A 183 13.34 -53.42 -10.43
C THR A 183 13.28 -53.96 -8.99
N SER A 184 12.17 -54.66 -8.71
CA SER A 184 11.97 -55.86 -7.89
C SER A 184 12.72 -56.07 -6.57
N THR A 185 11.93 -56.02 -5.50
CA THR A 185 11.93 -56.92 -4.34
C THR A 185 12.07 -58.41 -4.70
N VAL A 186 12.87 -59.15 -3.92
CA VAL A 186 12.50 -60.49 -3.42
C VAL A 186 12.85 -60.59 -1.94
N SER A 187 11.91 -61.20 -1.23
CA SER A 187 11.77 -61.37 0.22
C SER A 187 12.70 -62.47 0.80
N PRO A 188 12.71 -62.65 2.14
CA PRO A 188 13.74 -63.35 2.94
C PRO A 188 13.51 -64.87 2.93
N GLU A 189 14.42 -65.69 3.48
CA GLU A 189 14.12 -66.90 4.31
C GLU A 189 15.39 -67.43 5.04
N ASN A 190 15.15 -67.97 6.23
CA ASN A 190 16.06 -68.71 7.14
C ASN A 190 16.77 -69.92 6.49
N SER A 191 17.94 -70.29 7.00
CA SER A 191 18.17 -71.66 7.50
C SER A 191 19.50 -71.82 8.23
N LEU A 192 19.43 -72.69 9.24
CA LEU A 192 20.46 -73.14 10.18
C LEU A 192 21.54 -73.98 9.47
N ASP A 193 22.78 -73.94 9.96
CA ASP A 193 23.52 -75.18 10.23
C ASP A 193 24.59 -75.02 11.32
N VAL A 194 24.79 -76.15 11.99
CA VAL A 194 25.48 -76.49 13.22
C VAL A 194 27.00 -76.60 13.02
N SER A 195 27.79 -76.20 14.03
CA SER A 195 28.67 -77.11 14.80
C SER A 195 29.98 -76.48 15.30
N SER A 196 30.37 -76.93 16.49
CA SER A 196 31.71 -76.95 17.12
C SER A 196 32.20 -75.74 17.93
N CYS A 197 31.95 -75.82 19.25
CA CYS A 197 32.91 -75.52 20.32
C CYS A 197 33.89 -76.74 20.50
N PRO A 198 34.99 -76.70 21.31
CA PRO A 198 35.24 -75.81 22.47
C PRO A 198 36.71 -75.36 22.74
N SER A 199 36.90 -74.35 23.61
CA SER A 199 37.76 -74.43 24.83
C SER A 199 37.94 -73.07 25.54
N ALA A 200 37.74 -73.10 26.87
CA ALA A 200 38.44 -72.46 28.01
C ALA A 200 39.09 -71.06 27.84
N GLU A 201 39.11 -70.09 28.78
CA GLU A 201 38.50 -69.76 30.09
C GLU A 201 39.01 -68.30 30.44
N PRO A 202 38.89 -67.72 31.65
CA PRO A 202 37.90 -66.72 32.07
C PRO A 202 38.46 -65.28 32.31
N ALA A 203 37.61 -64.24 32.30
CA ALA A 203 37.85 -63.02 33.08
C ALA A 203 36.60 -62.15 33.30
N ARG A 204 36.21 -62.05 34.59
CA ARG A 204 35.61 -60.90 35.30
C ARG A 204 34.29 -60.31 34.80
N GLN A 205 33.20 -60.69 35.49
CA GLN A 205 31.96 -59.91 35.57
C GLN A 205 32.17 -58.63 36.39
N ALA A 206 31.83 -57.48 35.81
CA ALA A 206 31.54 -56.23 36.52
C ALA A 206 30.02 -56.16 36.78
N PRO A 207 29.55 -55.67 37.93
CA PRO A 207 28.12 -55.61 38.19
C PRO A 207 27.46 -54.50 37.35
N ALA A 208 26.25 -54.79 36.87
CA ALA A 208 25.44 -53.89 36.07
C ALA A 208 25.14 -52.57 36.81
N ALA A 209 25.50 -51.45 36.19
CA ALA A 209 25.05 -50.13 36.60
C ALA A 209 23.58 -49.95 36.20
N LEU A 210 22.71 -49.78 37.20
CA LEU A 210 21.33 -49.32 37.01
C LEU A 210 21.34 -47.87 36.49
N PRO A 211 20.49 -47.49 35.51
CA PRO A 211 20.43 -46.12 35.04
C PRO A 211 19.60 -45.29 36.03
N LEU A 212 20.25 -44.54 36.92
CA LEU A 212 19.60 -43.41 37.59
C LEU A 212 19.39 -42.31 36.55
N SER A 213 18.19 -42.22 36.00
CA SER A 213 17.76 -41.03 35.24
C SER A 213 17.93 -39.80 36.13
N ALA A 214 18.73 -38.83 35.65
CA ALA A 214 18.81 -37.51 36.27
C ALA A 214 17.39 -36.92 36.36
N PRO A 215 16.94 -36.47 37.54
CA PRO A 215 15.60 -35.95 37.66
C PRO A 215 15.49 -34.65 36.85
N ASP A 216 14.41 -34.55 36.06
CA ASP A 216 13.94 -33.28 35.53
C ASP A 216 13.71 -32.33 36.70
N THR A 217 14.65 -31.42 36.93
CA THR A 217 14.52 -30.35 37.91
C THR A 217 13.67 -29.23 37.32
N ALA A 218 12.39 -29.54 37.09
CA ALA A 218 11.34 -28.55 37.16
C ALA A 218 11.30 -28.00 38.59
N HIS A 219 11.08 -26.69 38.71
CA HIS A 219 11.03 -25.94 39.96
C HIS A 219 10.29 -26.71 41.07
N MET A 220 11.06 -27.28 41.99
CA MET A 220 10.56 -27.76 43.26
C MET A 220 11.43 -27.08 44.31
N SER A 221 10.91 -26.03 44.94
CA SER A 221 11.20 -25.83 46.34
C SER A 221 10.71 -27.09 47.04
N LEU A 222 11.56 -28.12 47.07
CA LEU A 222 11.25 -29.35 47.78
C LEU A 222 10.83 -28.94 49.19
N PRO A 223 9.71 -29.46 49.71
CA PRO A 223 9.31 -29.15 51.07
C PRO A 223 10.49 -29.45 51.99
N ALA A 224 10.84 -28.49 52.84
CA ALA A 224 11.89 -28.69 53.82
C ALA A 224 11.53 -29.94 54.63
N PHE A 225 12.49 -30.86 54.77
CA PHE A 225 12.27 -32.05 55.58
C PHE A 225 12.00 -31.59 57.01
N ASP A 226 10.87 -32.01 57.56
CA ASP A 226 10.49 -31.66 58.92
C ASP A 226 11.27 -32.56 59.88
N TYR A 227 12.30 -32.01 60.52
CA TYR A 227 13.09 -32.72 61.53
C TYR A 227 12.39 -32.79 62.89
N THR A 228 11.18 -32.23 63.04
CA THR A 228 10.48 -32.26 64.33
C THR A 228 10.13 -33.70 64.73
N GLY A 229 10.44 -34.06 65.98
CA GLY A 229 10.20 -35.40 66.51
C GLY A 229 11.36 -36.39 66.34
N LEU A 230 12.47 -35.99 65.71
CA LEU A 230 13.72 -36.76 65.67
C LEU A 230 14.66 -36.36 66.81
N ASP A 231 15.48 -37.29 67.27
CA ASP A 231 16.56 -37.00 68.22
C ASP A 231 17.74 -36.30 67.51
N GLU A 232 18.54 -35.58 68.30
CA GLU A 232 19.65 -34.75 67.81
C GLU A 232 20.66 -35.55 66.98
N GLN A 233 20.97 -36.78 67.37
CA GLN A 233 21.93 -37.63 66.67
C GLN A 233 21.40 -38.06 65.30
N THR A 234 20.10 -38.40 65.19
CA THR A 234 19.48 -38.71 63.90
C THR A 234 19.46 -37.49 62.97
N VAL A 235 19.18 -36.30 63.50
CA VAL A 235 19.21 -35.05 62.72
C VAL A 235 20.62 -34.76 62.17
N GLU A 236 21.66 -34.93 62.97
CA GLU A 236 23.05 -34.77 62.53
C GLU A 236 23.42 -35.74 61.39
N VAL A 237 23.05 -37.01 61.50
CA VAL A 237 23.31 -38.02 60.45
C VAL A 237 22.57 -37.67 59.16
N LEU A 238 21.32 -37.23 59.24
CA LEU A 238 20.55 -36.83 58.06
C LEU A 238 21.16 -35.61 57.37
N HIS A 239 21.59 -34.59 58.12
CA HIS A 239 22.29 -33.44 57.55
C HIS A 239 23.62 -33.82 56.91
N LEU A 240 24.38 -34.76 57.49
CA LEU A 240 25.60 -35.27 56.88
C LEU A 240 25.31 -35.98 55.56
N ALA A 241 24.31 -36.87 55.52
CA ALA A 241 23.89 -37.57 54.31
C ALA A 241 23.39 -36.60 53.22
N GLU A 242 22.62 -35.58 53.59
CA GLU A 242 22.18 -34.52 52.69
C GLU A 242 23.37 -33.74 52.11
N ASN A 243 24.39 -33.46 52.94
CA ASN A 243 25.61 -32.80 52.49
C ASN A 243 26.39 -33.68 51.50
N GLU A 244 26.59 -34.96 51.79
CA GLU A 244 27.25 -35.91 50.88
C GLU A 244 26.50 -36.03 49.55
N ILE A 245 25.17 -36.10 49.58
CA ILE A 245 24.34 -36.14 48.36
C ILE A 245 24.51 -34.85 47.55
N ARG A 246 24.58 -33.69 48.22
CA ARG A 246 24.79 -32.40 47.56
C ARG A 246 26.16 -32.33 46.87
N GLU A 247 27.22 -32.73 47.57
CA GLU A 247 28.59 -32.79 47.02
C GLU A 247 28.68 -33.79 45.85
N ALA A 248 28.08 -34.97 45.98
CA ALA A 248 28.06 -35.97 44.91
C ALA A 248 27.35 -35.46 43.65
N ARG A 249 26.22 -34.73 43.81
CA ARG A 249 25.49 -34.12 42.67
C ARG A 249 26.30 -33.03 41.99
N GLN A 250 27.06 -32.26 42.74
CA GLN A 250 27.92 -31.20 42.22
C GLN A 250 29.07 -31.74 41.38
N VAL A 251 29.78 -32.76 41.90
CA VAL A 251 30.81 -33.49 41.15
C VAL A 251 30.21 -34.14 39.90
N TYR A 252 29.02 -34.72 40.01
CA TYR A 252 28.31 -35.32 38.87
C TYR A 252 28.06 -34.28 37.78
N ILE A 253 27.52 -33.10 38.11
CA ILE A 253 27.22 -32.06 37.12
C ILE A 253 28.47 -31.61 36.37
N CYS A 254 29.56 -31.31 37.08
CA CYS A 254 30.79 -30.83 36.45
C CYS A 254 31.42 -31.89 35.54
N ARG A 255 31.42 -33.16 35.97
CA ARG A 255 31.99 -34.26 35.18
C ARG A 255 31.14 -34.59 33.95
N VAL A 256 29.83 -34.64 34.12
CA VAL A 256 28.91 -34.95 33.00
C VAL A 256 28.86 -33.78 32.03
N SER A 257 28.89 -32.53 32.50
CA SER A 257 28.95 -31.35 31.61
C SER A 257 30.21 -31.36 30.74
N ALA A 258 31.37 -31.69 31.33
CA ALA A 258 32.62 -31.83 30.59
C ALA A 258 32.55 -32.98 29.57
N ALA A 259 32.05 -34.15 29.96
CA ALA A 259 31.93 -35.30 29.05
C ALA A 259 30.97 -35.02 27.86
N VAL A 260 29.84 -34.36 28.13
CA VAL A 260 28.89 -33.96 27.08
C VAL A 260 29.49 -32.91 26.16
N ALA A 261 30.25 -31.95 26.69
CA ALA A 261 30.96 -30.96 25.89
C ALA A 261 32.03 -31.60 25.00
N SER A 262 32.85 -32.52 25.51
CA SER A 262 33.83 -33.24 24.69
C SER A 262 33.18 -34.03 23.56
N ALA A 263 32.05 -34.72 23.83
CA ALA A 263 31.31 -35.43 22.79
C ALA A 263 30.68 -34.48 21.76
N HIS A 264 30.18 -33.33 22.21
CA HIS A 264 29.67 -32.28 21.32
C HIS A 264 30.78 -31.73 20.43
N ASP A 265 31.91 -31.34 21.00
CA ASP A 265 33.03 -30.76 20.26
C ASP A 265 33.59 -31.75 19.23
N GLU A 266 33.73 -33.03 19.56
CA GLU A 266 34.23 -34.06 18.63
C GLU A 266 33.27 -34.29 17.45
N LEU A 267 31.96 -34.31 17.72
CA LEU A 267 30.95 -34.47 16.68
C LEU A 267 30.83 -33.23 15.78
N PHE A 268 31.12 -32.04 16.30
CA PHE A 268 31.07 -30.80 15.53
C PHE A 268 32.41 -30.41 14.86
N ALA A 269 33.55 -30.86 15.39
CA ALA A 269 34.88 -30.65 14.79
C ALA A 269 35.11 -31.54 13.57
N ASN A 270 34.55 -32.75 13.56
CA ASN A 270 34.71 -33.73 12.48
C ASN A 270 33.66 -33.59 11.35
N CYS A 271 32.78 -32.59 11.43
CA CYS A 271 31.81 -32.31 10.38
C CYS A 271 32.28 -31.11 9.55
N GLU A 272 32.61 -31.33 8.27
CA GLU A 272 32.84 -30.24 7.32
C GLU A 272 31.54 -29.43 7.15
N GLY A 273 31.42 -28.37 7.94
CA GLY A 273 30.24 -27.49 8.01
C GLY A 273 29.30 -27.85 9.15
N HIS A 274 28.91 -26.84 9.94
CA HIS A 274 27.80 -26.89 10.90
C HIS A 274 26.48 -27.24 10.19
N ASN A 275 26.27 -28.52 9.90
CA ASN A 275 25.07 -29.01 9.23
C ASN A 275 24.09 -29.60 10.25
N GLN A 276 22.83 -29.66 9.85
CA GLN A 276 21.75 -30.19 10.69
C GLN A 276 22.00 -31.66 11.12
N HIS A 277 22.83 -32.39 10.36
CA HIS A 277 23.19 -33.78 10.59
C HIS A 277 24.09 -33.98 11.82
N SER A 278 25.07 -33.10 12.08
CA SER A 278 25.91 -33.18 13.28
C SER A 278 25.10 -32.97 14.56
N ASN A 279 24.16 -32.03 14.50
CA ASN A 279 23.26 -31.73 15.61
C ASN A 279 22.28 -32.87 15.88
N GLU A 280 21.69 -33.47 14.85
CA GLU A 280 20.83 -34.64 14.98
C GLU A 280 21.61 -35.86 15.52
N THR A 281 22.84 -36.07 15.07
CA THR A 281 23.73 -37.13 15.55
C THR A 281 24.10 -36.95 17.03
N PHE A 282 24.42 -35.73 17.46
CA PHE A 282 24.67 -35.41 18.86
C PHE A 282 23.43 -35.68 19.73
N ILE A 283 22.24 -35.28 19.27
CA ILE A 283 20.99 -35.53 19.99
C ILE A 283 20.71 -37.05 20.07
N ALA A 284 20.93 -37.80 19.00
CA ALA A 284 20.77 -39.25 18.98
C ALA A 284 21.75 -39.95 19.94
N TRP A 285 23.01 -39.51 19.99
CA TRP A 285 23.99 -40.01 20.96
C TRP A 285 23.58 -39.67 22.40
N CYS A 286 23.13 -38.44 22.67
CA CYS A 286 22.61 -38.05 23.98
C CYS A 286 21.46 -38.98 24.41
N ALA A 287 20.52 -39.27 23.51
CA ALA A 287 19.42 -40.19 23.79
C ALA A 287 19.91 -41.61 24.12
N SER A 288 20.95 -42.09 23.43
CA SER A 288 21.55 -43.43 23.66
C SER A 288 22.18 -43.58 25.06
N VAL A 289 22.67 -42.48 25.63
CA VAL A 289 23.24 -42.43 26.99
C VAL A 289 22.21 -42.01 28.05
N GLY A 290 20.93 -41.90 27.67
CA GLY A 290 19.84 -41.57 28.60
C GLY A 290 19.68 -40.07 28.89
N LEU A 291 20.29 -39.18 28.10
CA LEU A 291 20.16 -37.74 28.23
C LEU A 291 19.11 -37.19 27.26
N LYS A 292 18.14 -36.43 27.80
CA LYS A 292 17.21 -35.66 26.99
C LYS A 292 17.94 -34.49 26.32
N LYS A 293 17.48 -34.09 25.13
CA LYS A 293 17.98 -32.93 24.37
C LYS A 293 18.19 -31.69 25.27
N ASP A 294 17.17 -31.26 25.99
CA ASP A 294 17.24 -30.04 26.82
C ASP A 294 18.17 -30.20 28.03
N ALA A 295 18.35 -31.41 28.55
CA ALA A 295 19.33 -31.67 29.60
C ALA A 295 20.75 -31.57 29.05
N ALA A 296 21.01 -32.13 27.86
CA ALA A 296 22.31 -32.05 27.19
C ALA A 296 22.71 -30.58 26.91
N TYR A 297 21.83 -29.76 26.34
CA TYR A 297 22.15 -28.35 26.09
C TYR A 297 22.33 -27.52 27.38
N ARG A 298 21.57 -27.81 28.44
CA ARG A 298 21.81 -27.17 29.75
C ARG A 298 23.18 -27.55 30.32
N LEU A 299 23.61 -28.80 30.13
CA LEU A 299 24.95 -29.24 30.54
C LEU A 299 26.06 -28.60 29.68
N LEU A 300 25.85 -28.43 28.38
CA LEU A 300 26.77 -27.66 27.52
C LEU A 300 26.90 -26.22 27.97
N GLN A 301 25.77 -25.57 28.29
CA GLN A 301 25.75 -24.21 28.84
C GLN A 301 26.53 -24.11 30.15
N VAL A 302 26.35 -25.07 31.07
CA VAL A 302 27.11 -25.12 32.33
C VAL A 302 28.60 -25.34 32.05
N ASN A 303 28.96 -26.22 31.12
CA ASN A 303 30.36 -26.44 30.76
C ASN A 303 31.01 -25.17 30.17
N ALA A 304 30.28 -24.44 29.32
CA ALA A 304 30.75 -23.18 28.75
C ALA A 304 30.95 -22.12 29.82
N LEU A 305 30.06 -22.05 30.83
CA LEU A 305 30.21 -21.16 31.98
C LEU A 305 31.47 -21.48 32.80
N LEU A 306 31.70 -22.77 33.08
CA LEU A 306 32.86 -23.25 33.86
C LEU A 306 34.18 -23.08 33.09
N SER A 307 34.21 -23.46 31.81
CA SER A 307 35.41 -23.40 30.97
C SER A 307 35.81 -21.96 30.61
N GLY A 308 34.85 -21.02 30.64
CA GLY A 308 35.06 -19.60 30.43
C GLY A 308 35.30 -18.81 31.73
N ALA A 309 35.54 -19.47 32.85
CA ALA A 309 35.83 -18.84 34.14
C ALA A 309 37.32 -18.91 34.48
N THR A 310 37.81 -18.01 35.34
CA THR A 310 39.16 -18.13 35.89
C THR A 310 39.22 -19.29 36.90
N PRO A 311 40.40 -19.83 37.27
CA PRO A 311 40.49 -20.92 38.24
C PRO A 311 39.84 -20.61 39.59
N GLU A 312 39.90 -19.36 40.05
CA GLU A 312 39.28 -18.91 41.30
C GLU A 312 37.75 -18.83 41.16
N GLU A 313 37.25 -18.26 40.05
CA GLU A 313 35.82 -18.23 39.72
C GLU A 313 35.27 -19.65 39.53
N GLN A 314 36.05 -20.55 38.92
CA GLN A 314 35.67 -21.93 38.70
C GLN A 314 35.51 -22.66 40.04
N ALA A 315 36.39 -22.43 41.02
CA ALA A 315 36.20 -22.99 42.37
C ALA A 315 34.91 -22.47 43.03
N THR A 316 34.60 -21.19 42.87
CA THR A 316 33.35 -20.59 43.35
C THR A 316 32.12 -21.21 42.68
N LEU A 317 32.13 -21.30 41.35
CA LEU A 317 31.06 -21.93 40.56
C LEU A 317 30.91 -23.42 40.87
N GLU A 318 32.02 -24.14 40.98
CA GLU A 318 32.03 -25.55 41.35
C GLU A 318 31.48 -25.77 42.74
N SER A 319 31.52 -24.79 43.66
CA SER A 319 30.88 -24.84 44.98
C SER A 319 29.41 -24.40 45.01
N ALA A 320 28.92 -23.81 43.91
CA ALA A 320 27.56 -23.28 43.81
C ALA A 320 26.49 -24.37 43.67
N SER A 321 25.27 -24.04 44.10
CA SER A 321 24.14 -24.97 43.95
C SER A 321 23.81 -25.26 42.47
N PRO A 322 23.36 -26.48 42.12
CA PRO A 322 22.97 -26.83 40.74
C PRO A 322 22.01 -25.84 40.09
N SER A 323 20.99 -25.39 40.83
CA SER A 323 20.00 -24.45 40.33
C SER A 323 20.59 -23.07 40.02
N LEU A 324 21.57 -22.62 40.82
CA LEU A 324 22.28 -21.37 40.57
C LEU A 324 23.18 -21.49 39.34
N LEU A 325 23.92 -22.60 39.20
CA LEU A 325 24.73 -22.91 38.02
C LEU A 325 23.90 -22.89 36.74
N TYR A 326 22.77 -23.61 36.71
CA TYR A 326 21.89 -23.60 35.55
C TYR A 326 21.27 -22.23 35.26
N ALA A 327 21.03 -21.40 36.29
CA ALA A 327 20.49 -20.06 36.09
C ALA A 327 21.53 -19.12 35.45
N ALA A 328 22.77 -19.13 35.98
CA ALA A 328 23.87 -18.34 35.46
C ALA A 328 24.35 -18.81 34.07
N ALA A 329 24.21 -20.09 33.77
CA ALA A 329 24.61 -20.67 32.48
C ALA A 329 23.65 -20.36 31.32
N LYS A 330 22.44 -19.84 31.60
CA LYS A 330 21.47 -19.52 30.54
C LYS A 330 22.01 -18.41 29.62
N PRO A 331 21.87 -18.54 28.29
CA PRO A 331 22.29 -17.49 27.36
C PRO A 331 21.57 -16.13 27.55
N SER A 332 20.36 -16.16 28.14
CA SER A 332 19.58 -14.96 28.45
C SER A 332 19.91 -14.33 29.80
N ALA A 333 20.84 -14.91 30.57
CA ALA A 333 21.25 -14.39 31.87
C ALA A 333 22.01 -13.04 31.69
N PRO A 334 21.68 -11.99 32.49
CA PRO A 334 22.42 -10.74 32.45
C PRO A 334 23.89 -10.94 32.85
N ALA A 335 24.81 -10.39 32.05
CA ALA A 335 26.25 -10.54 32.28
C ALA A 335 26.70 -10.06 33.68
N GLU A 336 26.10 -8.96 34.17
CA GLU A 336 26.36 -8.43 35.52
C GLU A 336 26.02 -9.44 36.62
N LEU A 337 24.89 -10.15 36.49
CA LEU A 337 24.49 -11.17 37.46
C LEU A 337 25.29 -12.46 37.32
N VAL A 338 25.71 -12.82 36.11
CA VAL A 338 26.60 -13.98 35.89
C VAL A 338 27.96 -13.72 36.53
N GLN A 339 28.52 -12.52 36.36
CA GLN A 339 29.78 -12.16 36.99
C GLN A 339 29.67 -12.14 38.52
N ALA A 340 28.61 -11.56 39.08
CA ALA A 340 28.38 -11.60 40.53
C ALA A 340 28.23 -13.03 41.10
N VAL A 341 27.77 -14.01 40.29
CA VAL A 341 27.78 -15.43 40.68
C VAL A 341 29.20 -16.02 40.62
N LYS A 342 30.00 -15.65 39.60
CA LYS A 342 31.41 -16.07 39.47
C LYS A 342 32.28 -15.54 40.61
N ASP A 343 32.06 -14.28 40.99
CA ASP A 343 32.79 -13.60 42.06
C ASP A 343 32.37 -14.10 43.46
N GLY A 344 31.24 -14.81 43.55
CA GLY A 344 30.71 -15.36 44.80
C GLY A 344 29.82 -14.41 45.61
N ASP A 345 29.52 -13.22 45.08
CA ASP A 345 28.60 -12.26 45.71
C ASP A 345 27.16 -12.78 45.78
N ILE A 346 26.77 -13.60 44.80
CA ILE A 346 25.48 -14.30 44.77
C ILE A 346 25.71 -15.77 45.09
N THR A 347 25.35 -16.18 46.30
CA THR A 347 25.59 -17.55 46.80
C THR A 347 24.34 -18.42 46.73
N SER A 348 23.15 -17.83 46.54
CA SER A 348 21.87 -18.53 46.53
C SER A 348 21.09 -18.29 45.24
N HIS A 349 20.42 -19.33 44.74
CA HIS A 349 19.49 -19.22 43.62
C HIS A 349 18.36 -18.21 43.89
N LYS A 350 17.90 -18.08 45.14
CA LYS A 350 16.86 -17.10 45.49
C LYS A 350 17.34 -15.66 45.31
N GLN A 351 18.55 -15.35 45.79
CA GLN A 351 19.16 -14.03 45.62
C GLN A 351 19.31 -13.68 44.14
N TYR A 352 19.74 -14.66 43.33
CA TYR A 352 19.83 -14.50 41.89
C TYR A 352 18.48 -14.13 41.25
N GLN A 353 17.40 -14.83 41.60
CA GLN A 353 16.07 -14.55 41.06
C GLN A 353 15.55 -13.16 41.45
N ASP A 354 15.75 -12.76 42.71
CA ASP A 354 15.33 -11.44 43.20
C ASP A 354 16.09 -10.32 42.48
N LEU A 355 17.40 -10.48 42.26
CA LEU A 355 18.22 -9.54 41.51
C LEU A 355 17.88 -9.51 40.02
N LEU A 356 17.60 -10.66 39.41
CA LEU A 356 17.15 -10.76 38.02
C LEU A 356 15.81 -10.05 37.81
N ALA A 357 14.87 -10.21 38.74
CA ALA A 357 13.59 -9.52 38.71
C ALA A 357 13.78 -7.99 38.79
N ARG A 358 14.65 -7.52 39.69
CA ARG A 358 14.97 -6.08 39.82
C ARG A 358 15.64 -5.53 38.56
N PHE A 359 16.64 -6.23 38.03
CA PHE A 359 17.35 -5.85 36.80
C PHE A 359 16.38 -5.72 35.62
N ASN A 360 15.50 -6.70 35.44
CA ASN A 360 14.50 -6.66 34.37
C ASN A 360 13.47 -5.55 34.58
N ALA A 361 13.04 -5.29 35.82
CA ALA A 361 12.12 -4.21 36.14
C ALA A 361 12.73 -2.84 35.87
N GLU A 362 14.01 -2.63 36.23
CA GLU A 362 14.75 -1.40 35.95
C GLU A 362 14.93 -1.19 34.44
N LYS A 363 15.31 -2.24 33.71
CA LYS A 363 15.41 -2.19 32.25
C LYS A 363 14.07 -1.84 31.59
N ALA A 364 12.99 -2.47 32.02
CA ALA A 364 11.65 -2.18 31.51
C ALA A 364 11.20 -0.75 31.85
N ALA A 365 11.51 -0.26 33.05
CA ALA A 365 11.22 1.11 33.45
C ALA A 365 12.00 2.13 32.60
N ARG A 366 13.28 1.85 32.32
CA ARG A 366 14.11 2.68 31.45
C ARG A 366 13.61 2.68 30.01
N GLU A 367 13.30 1.52 29.44
CA GLU A 367 12.74 1.42 28.08
C GLU A 367 11.42 2.18 27.97
N LYS A 368 10.55 2.09 28.99
CA LYS A 368 9.31 2.87 29.04
C LYS A 368 9.58 4.38 29.10
N ALA A 369 10.50 4.82 29.96
CA ALA A 369 10.87 6.22 30.09
C ALA A 369 11.51 6.77 28.79
N GLU A 370 12.35 5.99 28.12
CA GLU A 370 12.94 6.37 26.83
C GLU A 370 11.89 6.45 25.72
N HIS A 371 10.90 5.54 25.71
CA HIS A 371 9.78 5.60 24.78
C HIS A 371 8.89 6.82 25.01
N GLU A 372 8.52 7.11 26.26
CA GLU A 372 7.74 8.30 26.63
C GLU A 372 8.49 9.59 26.26
N ALA A 373 9.78 9.69 26.60
CA ALA A 373 10.62 10.82 26.21
C ALA A 373 10.84 10.96 24.69
N ALA A 374 10.66 9.89 23.92
CA ALA A 374 10.69 9.94 22.46
C ALA A 374 9.36 10.45 21.88
N LEU A 375 8.23 10.08 22.48
CA LEU A 375 6.91 10.61 22.13
C LEU A 375 6.84 12.12 22.40
N ASP A 376 7.24 12.55 23.59
CA ASP A 376 7.24 13.97 23.97
C ASP A 376 8.09 14.81 22.99
N ARG A 377 9.25 14.29 22.58
CA ARG A 377 10.12 14.95 21.60
C ARG A 377 9.44 15.09 20.25
N LYS A 378 8.78 14.03 19.79
CA LYS A 378 8.05 14.03 18.52
C LYS A 378 6.88 15.01 18.57
N GLU A 379 6.12 15.03 19.66
CA GLU A 379 5.04 15.99 19.86
C GLU A 379 5.56 17.44 19.84
N GLN A 380 6.71 17.68 20.46
CA GLN A 380 7.34 19.01 20.43
C GLN A 380 7.84 19.39 19.01
N GLU A 381 8.41 18.45 18.27
CA GLU A 381 8.82 18.65 16.87
C GLU A 381 7.61 18.95 15.97
N ASP A 382 6.52 18.18 16.12
CA ASP A 382 5.27 18.38 15.40
C ASP A 382 4.66 19.75 15.73
N ALA A 383 4.61 20.13 17.01
CA ALA A 383 4.13 21.45 17.44
C ALA A 383 5.00 22.59 16.88
N ASN A 384 6.32 22.44 16.87
CA ASN A 384 7.23 23.43 16.29
C ASN A 384 7.04 23.55 14.77
N SER A 385 6.87 22.42 14.08
CA SER A 385 6.60 22.40 12.64
C SER A 385 5.28 23.10 12.30
N ALA A 386 4.23 22.88 13.10
CA ALA A 386 2.93 23.53 12.96
C ALA A 386 3.04 25.04 13.20
N ALA A 387 3.79 25.46 14.22
CA ALA A 387 4.05 26.88 14.49
C ALA A 387 4.80 27.56 13.34
N LEU A 388 5.78 26.87 12.73
CA LEU A 388 6.51 27.40 11.57
C LEU A 388 5.60 27.55 10.34
N ARG A 389 4.73 26.57 10.08
CA ARG A 389 3.72 26.65 8.99
C ARG A 389 2.78 27.83 9.20
N TYR A 390 2.27 28.01 10.41
CA TYR A 390 1.40 29.13 10.74
C TYR A 390 2.10 30.48 10.51
N LYS A 391 3.37 30.59 10.93
CA LYS A 391 4.18 31.80 10.70
C LYS A 391 4.35 32.09 9.20
N ASN A 392 4.73 31.09 8.41
CA ASN A 392 4.90 31.25 6.96
C ASN A 392 3.60 31.67 6.26
N GLU A 393 2.47 31.11 6.69
CA GLU A 393 1.15 31.49 6.19
C GLU A 393 0.78 32.94 6.56
N CYS A 394 1.11 33.39 7.78
CA CYS A 394 0.93 34.78 8.17
C CYS A 394 1.79 35.73 7.33
N ASP A 395 3.05 35.37 7.10
CA ASP A 395 3.98 36.16 6.29
C ASP A 395 3.50 36.24 4.83
N ARG A 396 2.99 35.14 4.26
CA ARG A 396 2.41 35.10 2.91
C ARG A 396 1.18 36.00 2.81
N ARG A 397 0.26 35.94 3.78
CA ARG A 397 -0.92 36.81 3.83
C ARG A 397 -0.54 38.29 3.93
N ALA A 398 0.50 38.61 4.69
CA ALA A 398 1.00 39.99 4.78
C ALA A 398 1.55 40.48 3.43
N GLN A 399 2.30 39.64 2.70
CA GLN A 399 2.79 39.96 1.36
C GLN A 399 1.66 40.14 0.35
N ASP A 400 0.66 39.25 0.36
CA ASP A 400 -0.51 39.35 -0.51
C ASP A 400 -1.30 40.63 -0.23
N GLN A 401 -1.48 40.99 1.04
CA GLN A 401 -2.12 42.26 1.42
C GLN A 401 -1.34 43.46 0.87
N GLN A 402 -0.01 43.48 1.02
CA GLN A 402 0.82 44.55 0.48
C GLN A 402 0.71 44.65 -1.06
N ARG A 403 0.64 43.51 -1.76
CA ARG A 403 0.46 43.46 -3.21
C ARG A 403 -0.91 44.00 -3.64
N LEU A 404 -1.98 43.60 -2.95
CA LEU A 404 -3.33 44.09 -3.15
C LEU A 404 -3.43 45.60 -2.92
N GLU A 405 -2.84 46.11 -1.85
CA GLU A 405 -2.76 47.55 -1.59
C GLU A 405 -2.04 48.31 -2.71
N GLY A 406 -0.96 47.73 -3.24
CA GLY A 406 -0.26 48.25 -4.43
C GLY A 406 -1.17 48.34 -5.65
N LEU A 407 -1.88 47.25 -5.99
CA LEU A 407 -2.82 47.21 -7.12
C LEU A 407 -3.98 48.19 -6.96
N VAL A 408 -4.56 48.28 -5.77
CA VAL A 408 -5.64 49.23 -5.46
C VAL A 408 -5.17 50.67 -5.66
N ASN A 409 -3.93 50.98 -5.24
CA ASN A 409 -3.36 52.32 -5.45
C ASN A 409 -3.13 52.63 -6.93
N THR A 410 -2.67 51.66 -7.72
CA THR A 410 -2.53 51.82 -9.18
C THR A 410 -3.88 52.03 -9.86
N ALA A 411 -4.87 51.19 -9.57
CA ALA A 411 -6.22 51.31 -10.12
C ALA A 411 -6.89 52.65 -9.75
N LYS A 412 -6.66 53.14 -8.53
CA LYS A 412 -7.11 54.49 -8.12
C LYS A 412 -6.49 55.58 -8.99
N ARG A 413 -5.18 55.53 -9.25
CA ARG A 413 -4.49 56.51 -10.12
C ARG A 413 -5.04 56.48 -11.54
N GLU A 414 -5.17 55.28 -12.13
CA GLU A 414 -5.71 55.12 -13.49
C GLU A 414 -7.15 55.63 -13.59
N ARG A 415 -8.01 55.34 -12.60
CA ARG A 415 -9.37 55.86 -12.54
C ARG A 415 -9.38 57.39 -12.46
N ASP A 416 -8.54 57.97 -11.61
CA ASP A 416 -8.47 59.42 -11.44
C ASP A 416 -7.95 60.11 -12.72
N ASP A 417 -6.99 59.52 -13.41
CA ASP A 417 -6.49 60.00 -14.71
C ASP A 417 -7.54 59.85 -15.82
N ALA A 418 -8.25 58.72 -15.89
CA ALA A 418 -9.36 58.52 -16.83
C ALA A 418 -10.48 59.55 -16.58
N ARG A 419 -10.78 59.86 -15.32
CA ARG A 419 -11.77 60.90 -14.95
C ARG A 419 -11.32 62.28 -15.41
N ARG A 420 -10.03 62.62 -15.28
CA ARG A 420 -9.47 63.89 -15.79
C ARG A 420 -9.60 63.96 -17.31
N GLN A 421 -9.22 62.91 -18.02
CA GLN A 421 -9.33 62.85 -19.49
C GLN A 421 -10.79 62.96 -19.97
N ALA A 422 -11.74 62.30 -19.30
CA ALA A 422 -13.16 62.43 -19.60
C ALA A 422 -13.64 63.87 -19.42
N THR A 423 -13.27 64.51 -18.30
CA THR A 423 -13.61 65.92 -18.04
C THR A 423 -13.02 66.86 -19.09
N GLU A 424 -11.77 66.63 -19.53
CA GLU A 424 -11.14 67.39 -20.60
C GLU A 424 -11.82 67.17 -21.97
N ALA A 425 -12.24 65.94 -22.27
CA ALA A 425 -12.99 65.62 -23.48
C ALA A 425 -14.37 66.31 -23.50
N GLU A 426 -15.09 66.29 -22.37
CA GLU A 426 -16.37 67.00 -22.20
C GLU A 426 -16.21 68.50 -22.43
N ASN A 427 -15.18 69.12 -21.83
CA ASN A 427 -14.89 70.54 -22.03
C ASN A 427 -14.56 70.88 -23.50
N ARG A 428 -13.81 70.02 -24.18
CA ARG A 428 -13.52 70.18 -25.63
C ARG A 428 -14.77 70.03 -26.48
N ALA A 429 -15.63 69.04 -26.18
CA ALA A 429 -16.90 68.84 -26.88
C ALA A 429 -17.84 70.04 -26.71
N ALA A 430 -17.96 70.55 -25.48
CA ALA A 430 -18.73 71.76 -25.20
C ALA A 430 -18.17 73.00 -25.94
N GLY A 431 -16.84 73.13 -26.02
CA GLY A 431 -16.19 74.18 -26.82
C GLY A 431 -16.47 74.05 -28.32
N ALA A 432 -16.39 72.84 -28.86
CA ALA A 432 -16.68 72.55 -30.27
C ALA A 432 -18.15 72.82 -30.62
N GLN A 433 -19.07 72.48 -29.72
CA GLN A 433 -20.50 72.76 -29.88
C GLN A 433 -20.76 74.26 -29.97
N LYS A 434 -20.19 75.06 -29.05
CA LYS A 434 -20.31 76.53 -29.10
C LYS A 434 -19.78 77.11 -30.40
N LEU A 435 -18.65 76.60 -30.90
CA LEU A 435 -18.08 77.04 -32.18
C LEU A 435 -18.97 76.65 -33.37
N ALA A 436 -19.57 75.46 -33.33
CA ALA A 436 -20.51 75.00 -34.36
C ALA A 436 -21.78 75.86 -34.38
N GLU A 437 -22.32 76.21 -33.20
CA GLU A 437 -23.45 77.14 -33.06
C GLU A 437 -23.11 78.52 -33.64
N GLN A 438 -21.94 79.09 -33.30
CA GLN A 438 -21.45 80.36 -33.86
C GLN A 438 -21.30 80.32 -35.38
N ARG A 439 -20.68 79.26 -35.92
CA ARG A 439 -20.57 79.09 -37.38
C ARG A 439 -21.94 78.91 -38.03
N GLY A 440 -22.88 78.25 -37.34
CA GLY A 440 -24.27 78.13 -37.78
C GLY A 440 -24.93 79.50 -37.93
N THR A 441 -24.80 80.37 -36.92
CA THR A 441 -25.34 81.74 -36.97
C THR A 441 -24.66 82.57 -38.07
N GLU A 442 -23.34 82.56 -38.15
CA GLU A 442 -22.59 83.25 -39.22
C GLU A 442 -23.00 82.76 -40.62
N ASN A 443 -23.19 81.45 -40.80
CA ASN A 443 -23.62 80.89 -42.07
C ASN A 443 -25.05 81.34 -42.43
N THR A 444 -25.95 81.42 -41.45
CA THR A 444 -27.30 81.96 -41.68
C THR A 444 -27.28 83.44 -42.05
N GLU A 445 -26.43 84.25 -41.41
CA GLU A 445 -26.24 85.66 -41.75
C GLU A 445 -25.63 85.84 -43.14
N LEU A 446 -24.58 85.08 -43.46
CA LEU A 446 -23.96 85.08 -44.78
C LEU A 446 -24.95 84.66 -45.86
N LYS A 447 -25.78 83.63 -45.61
CA LYS A 447 -26.85 83.23 -46.55
C LYS A 447 -27.89 84.33 -46.74
N ALA A 448 -28.28 85.03 -45.69
CA ALA A 448 -29.19 86.16 -45.80
C ALA A 448 -28.58 87.29 -46.65
N LYS A 449 -27.30 87.60 -46.42
CA LYS A 449 -26.54 88.60 -47.17
C LYS A 449 -26.32 88.20 -48.64
N ILE A 450 -26.11 86.91 -48.91
CA ILE A 450 -26.05 86.39 -50.29
C ILE A 450 -27.40 86.61 -50.99
N ARG A 451 -28.53 86.25 -50.36
CA ARG A 451 -29.87 86.50 -50.93
C ARG A 451 -30.13 87.98 -51.17
N GLU A 452 -29.67 88.84 -50.29
CA GLU A 452 -29.75 90.30 -50.46
C GLU A 452 -28.93 90.76 -51.67
N LEU A 453 -27.69 90.29 -51.80
CA LEU A 453 -26.80 90.59 -52.94
C LEU A 453 -27.29 89.99 -54.26
N GLU A 454 -27.96 88.84 -54.25
CA GLU A 454 -28.60 88.21 -55.42
C GLU A 454 -29.81 89.01 -55.91
N ASN A 455 -30.54 89.65 -54.97
CA ASN A 455 -31.67 90.52 -55.30
C ASN A 455 -31.24 91.93 -55.74
N GLN A 456 -29.94 92.26 -55.67
CA GLN A 456 -29.39 93.45 -56.30
C GLN A 456 -29.13 93.17 -57.79
N PRO A 457 -29.51 94.08 -58.71
CA PRO A 457 -29.16 93.93 -60.12
C PRO A 457 -27.62 93.98 -60.26
N ARG A 458 -27.02 92.83 -60.59
CA ARG A 458 -25.58 92.71 -60.86
C ARG A 458 -25.36 92.49 -62.36
N ASP A 459 -24.72 93.46 -63.01
CA ASP A 459 -24.09 93.29 -64.31
C ASP A 459 -22.70 92.66 -64.11
N VAL A 460 -22.60 91.34 -64.12
CA VAL A 460 -21.29 90.64 -64.18
C VAL A 460 -21.40 89.39 -65.05
N ALA A 461 -20.55 89.33 -66.08
CA ALA A 461 -20.38 88.16 -66.93
C ALA A 461 -19.71 87.01 -66.15
N VAL A 462 -20.45 85.92 -65.93
CA VAL A 462 -19.93 84.67 -65.36
C VAL A 462 -19.35 83.81 -66.47
N VAL A 463 -18.04 83.59 -66.45
CA VAL A 463 -17.38 82.55 -67.25
C VAL A 463 -17.46 81.26 -66.45
N GLN A 464 -18.22 80.28 -66.94
CA GLN A 464 -18.28 78.94 -66.35
C GLN A 464 -16.99 78.17 -66.63
N PRO A 465 -16.37 77.49 -65.65
CA PRO A 465 -15.30 76.53 -65.92
C PRO A 465 -15.84 75.41 -66.81
N GLY A 466 -15.13 75.06 -67.89
CA GLY A 466 -15.56 74.00 -68.81
C GLY A 466 -15.63 72.62 -68.13
N GLU A 467 -16.54 71.76 -68.61
CA GLU A 467 -16.79 70.41 -68.08
C GLU A 467 -15.51 69.57 -67.89
N GLU A 468 -14.49 69.77 -68.73
CA GLU A 468 -13.19 69.09 -68.63
C GLU A 468 -12.45 69.38 -67.31
N GLN A 469 -12.54 70.60 -66.77
CA GLN A 469 -11.89 70.94 -65.49
C GLN A 469 -12.61 70.31 -64.31
N ILE A 470 -13.94 70.18 -64.39
CA ILE A 470 -14.76 69.51 -63.38
C ILE A 470 -14.45 68.01 -63.35
N GLU A 471 -14.32 67.40 -64.53
CA GLU A 471 -13.99 65.97 -64.65
C GLU A 471 -12.54 65.69 -64.22
N ALA A 472 -11.62 66.62 -64.49
CA ALA A 472 -10.24 66.55 -64.02
C ALA A 472 -10.17 66.55 -62.49
N TRP A 473 -10.90 67.44 -61.80
CA TRP A 473 -10.94 67.45 -60.33
C TRP A 473 -11.62 66.23 -59.73
N ARG A 474 -12.66 65.68 -60.40
CA ARG A 474 -13.30 64.43 -59.97
C ARG A 474 -12.34 63.26 -60.06
N ARG A 475 -11.59 63.16 -61.16
CA ARG A 475 -10.57 62.11 -61.35
C ARG A 475 -9.42 62.25 -60.35
N GLU A 476 -8.92 63.47 -60.13
CA GLU A 476 -7.89 63.73 -59.12
C GLU A 476 -8.38 63.41 -57.69
N GLY A 477 -9.64 63.69 -57.37
CA GLY A 477 -10.26 63.28 -56.11
C GLY A 477 -10.37 61.76 -55.94
N ALA A 478 -10.78 61.06 -57.00
CA ALA A 478 -10.87 59.60 -57.02
C ALA A 478 -9.49 58.94 -56.90
N ASP A 479 -8.48 59.46 -57.61
CA ASP A 479 -7.11 58.96 -57.57
C ASP A 479 -6.48 59.15 -56.17
N ARG A 480 -6.75 60.29 -55.50
CA ARG A 480 -6.31 60.51 -54.11
C ARG A 480 -6.95 59.53 -53.12
N MET A 481 -8.24 59.23 -53.27
CA MET A 481 -8.91 58.24 -52.43
C MET A 481 -8.43 56.81 -52.71
N ALA A 482 -8.19 56.47 -53.98
CA ALA A 482 -7.62 55.19 -54.36
C ALA A 482 -6.20 55.01 -53.80
N ALA A 483 -5.35 56.04 -53.88
CA ALA A 483 -3.99 56.00 -53.36
C ALA A 483 -3.95 55.82 -51.83
N THR A 484 -4.80 56.55 -51.09
CA THR A 484 -4.89 56.42 -49.62
C THR A 484 -5.41 55.04 -49.20
N MET A 485 -6.44 54.52 -49.89
CA MET A 485 -6.93 53.17 -49.64
C MET A 485 -5.85 52.11 -49.94
N GLN A 486 -5.13 52.24 -51.05
CA GLN A 486 -4.08 51.30 -51.43
C GLN A 486 -2.91 51.30 -50.42
N GLU A 487 -2.55 52.47 -49.87
CA GLU A 487 -1.58 52.62 -48.78
C GLU A 487 -2.04 51.89 -47.50
N THR A 488 -3.32 52.02 -47.12
CA THR A 488 -3.86 51.32 -45.93
C THR A 488 -3.87 49.81 -46.09
N VAL A 489 -4.27 49.30 -47.27
CA VAL A 489 -4.25 47.87 -47.57
C VAL A 489 -2.83 47.32 -47.56
N ARG A 490 -1.84 48.10 -48.05
CA ARG A 490 -0.43 47.71 -47.99
C ARG A 490 0.07 47.57 -46.55
N LYS A 491 -0.21 48.56 -45.69
CA LYS A 491 0.18 48.51 -44.26
C LYS A 491 -0.47 47.33 -43.54
N ALA A 492 -1.76 47.09 -43.76
CA ALA A 492 -2.46 45.95 -43.17
C ALA A 492 -1.89 44.59 -43.64
N ASN A 493 -1.50 44.48 -44.91
CA ASN A 493 -0.84 43.27 -45.41
C ASN A 493 0.56 43.06 -44.82
N ASP A 494 1.34 44.13 -44.63
CA ASP A 494 2.65 44.07 -43.98
C ASP A 494 2.54 43.65 -42.50
N GLU A 495 1.53 44.13 -41.79
CA GLU A 495 1.23 43.73 -40.41
C GLU A 495 0.79 42.26 -40.33
N ARG A 496 -0.08 41.82 -41.25
CA ARG A 496 -0.49 40.42 -41.35
C ARG A 496 0.69 39.49 -41.60
N LEU A 497 1.61 39.87 -42.48
CA LEU A 497 2.81 39.09 -42.77
C LEU A 497 3.74 38.99 -41.55
N LYS A 498 3.93 40.09 -40.81
CA LYS A 498 4.70 40.09 -39.55
C LYS A 498 4.06 39.18 -38.50
N ALA A 499 2.74 39.23 -38.35
CA ALA A 499 2.02 38.35 -37.43
C ALA A 499 2.17 36.87 -37.84
N GLN A 500 2.07 36.57 -39.13
CA GLN A 500 2.23 35.21 -39.65
C GLN A 500 3.64 34.67 -39.41
N ASN A 501 4.68 35.46 -39.66
CA ASN A 501 6.07 35.08 -39.36
C ASN A 501 6.29 34.82 -37.85
N ARG A 502 5.62 35.58 -36.98
CA ARG A 502 5.71 35.38 -35.52
C ARG A 502 5.04 34.09 -35.08
N VAL A 503 3.91 33.71 -35.69
CA VAL A 503 3.26 32.42 -35.44
C VAL A 503 4.17 31.27 -35.86
N THR A 504 4.77 31.34 -37.06
CA THR A 504 5.71 30.31 -37.52
C THR A 504 6.91 30.17 -36.60
N TYR A 505 7.49 31.29 -36.15
CA TYR A 505 8.60 31.30 -35.20
C TYR A 505 8.24 30.65 -33.86
N LEU A 506 7.06 30.95 -33.32
CA LEU A 506 6.59 30.34 -32.06
C LEU A 506 6.30 28.84 -32.22
N GLN A 507 5.79 28.42 -33.38
CA GLN A 507 5.58 26.99 -33.68
C GLN A 507 6.90 26.22 -33.73
N GLU A 508 7.94 26.81 -34.30
CA GLU A 508 9.29 26.21 -34.35
C GLU A 508 9.91 26.10 -32.94
N GLN A 509 9.74 27.11 -32.09
CA GLN A 509 10.16 27.04 -30.68
C GLN A 509 9.41 25.94 -29.91
N LEU A 510 8.10 25.83 -30.10
CA LEU A 510 7.28 24.78 -29.48
C LEU A 510 7.68 23.38 -29.94
N ALA A 511 7.98 23.20 -31.23
CA ALA A 511 8.47 21.94 -31.77
C ALA A 511 9.84 21.54 -31.19
N THR A 512 10.69 22.51 -30.88
CA THR A 512 12.01 22.28 -30.29
C THR A 512 11.93 21.92 -28.80
N ALA A 513 10.97 22.48 -28.05
CA ALA A 513 10.80 22.22 -26.61
C ALA A 513 10.02 20.93 -26.29
N ARG A 514 9.17 20.46 -27.21
CA ARG A 514 8.35 19.24 -27.05
C ARG A 514 9.14 17.94 -26.78
N PRO A 515 10.25 17.64 -27.49
CA PRO A 515 11.03 16.43 -27.23
C PRO A 515 11.66 16.39 -25.83
N ASP A 516 11.96 17.55 -25.23
CA ASP A 516 12.48 17.66 -23.85
C ASP A 516 11.38 17.35 -22.83
N ALA A 517 10.16 17.86 -23.04
CA ALA A 517 9.00 17.53 -22.21
C ALA A 517 8.65 16.02 -22.28
N ASP A 518 8.64 15.44 -23.49
CA ASP A 518 8.39 14.02 -23.68
C ASP A 518 9.51 13.14 -23.06
N ALA A 519 10.76 13.63 -23.02
CA ALA A 519 11.87 12.94 -22.37
C ALA A 519 11.78 12.99 -20.83
N CYS A 520 11.37 14.12 -20.27
CA CYS A 520 11.05 14.26 -18.85
C CYS A 520 9.90 13.34 -18.46
N GLN A 521 8.82 13.27 -19.26
CA GLN A 521 7.69 12.39 -19.01
C GLN A 521 8.09 10.91 -19.01
N ARG A 522 8.83 10.45 -20.03
CA ARG A 522 9.34 9.07 -20.07
C ARG A 522 10.21 8.73 -18.86
N THR A 523 10.98 9.69 -18.36
CA THR A 523 11.83 9.49 -17.18
C THR A 523 10.97 9.37 -15.92
N ALA A 524 9.92 10.19 -15.78
CA ALA A 524 8.98 10.11 -14.67
C ALA A 524 8.22 8.78 -14.65
N ASP A 525 7.74 8.31 -15.82
CA ASP A 525 7.02 7.04 -15.95
C ASP A 525 7.91 5.85 -15.56
N ILE A 526 9.16 5.82 -16.03
CA ILE A 526 10.14 4.79 -15.66
C ILE A 526 10.40 4.80 -14.14
N LEU A 527 10.58 5.98 -13.54
CA LEU A 527 10.81 6.10 -12.10
C LEU A 527 9.62 5.61 -11.28
N TYR A 528 8.39 5.90 -11.72
CA TYR A 528 7.17 5.42 -11.09
C TYR A 528 7.04 3.90 -11.16
N GLU A 529 7.22 3.29 -12.33
CA GLU A 529 7.22 1.84 -12.49
C GLU A 529 8.30 1.16 -11.64
N THR A 530 9.49 1.76 -11.58
CA THR A 530 10.61 1.22 -10.79
C THR A 530 10.30 1.28 -9.29
N ALA A 531 9.67 2.36 -8.82
CA ALA A 531 9.27 2.50 -7.42
C ALA A 531 8.19 1.49 -7.01
N GLU A 532 7.17 1.26 -7.86
CA GLU A 532 6.12 0.29 -7.56
C GLU A 532 6.65 -1.16 -7.58
N ASN A 533 7.54 -1.47 -8.54
CA ASN A 533 8.24 -2.76 -8.56
C ASN A 533 9.08 -2.99 -7.30
N LEU A 534 9.79 -1.97 -6.82
CA LEU A 534 10.57 -2.04 -5.58
C LEU A 534 9.67 -2.28 -4.37
N ARG A 535 8.51 -1.60 -4.31
CA ARG A 535 7.50 -1.74 -3.26
C ARG A 535 6.90 -3.16 -3.22
N ILE A 536 6.62 -3.76 -4.38
CA ILE A 536 6.15 -5.15 -4.49
C ILE A 536 7.23 -6.11 -4.01
N LEU A 537 8.49 -5.92 -4.44
CA LEU A 537 9.62 -6.75 -4.05
C LEU A 537 9.84 -6.71 -2.53
N LEU A 538 9.83 -5.51 -1.94
CA LEU A 538 9.98 -5.30 -0.50
C LEU A 538 8.82 -5.92 0.29
N ARG A 539 7.57 -5.77 -0.15
CA ARG A 539 6.43 -6.47 0.48
C ARG A 539 6.59 -7.99 0.46
N THR A 540 7.12 -8.54 -0.62
CA THR A 540 7.31 -9.98 -0.79
C THR A 540 8.42 -10.50 0.11
N GLN A 541 9.57 -9.83 0.14
CA GLN A 541 10.70 -10.16 1.00
C GLN A 541 10.36 -10.01 2.49
N LEU A 542 9.66 -8.94 2.86
CA LEU A 542 9.21 -8.72 4.24
C LEU A 542 8.19 -9.75 4.71
N LYS A 543 7.33 -10.26 3.82
CA LYS A 543 6.41 -11.38 4.12
C LYS A 543 7.14 -12.70 4.28
N GLN A 544 8.20 -12.95 3.52
CA GLN A 544 9.03 -14.16 3.62
C GLN A 544 9.89 -14.18 4.90
N ALA A 545 10.31 -13.02 5.38
CA ALA A 545 11.19 -12.89 6.55
C ALA A 545 10.50 -13.15 7.92
N GLN A 546 9.20 -13.49 7.97
CA GLN A 546 8.43 -13.74 9.21
C GLN A 546 8.66 -12.68 10.31
N LEU A 547 8.81 -11.41 9.90
CA LEU A 547 9.05 -10.30 10.83
C LEU A 547 7.86 -10.11 11.77
N SER A 548 8.14 -9.70 13.01
CA SER A 548 7.09 -9.29 13.94
C SER A 548 6.31 -8.10 13.34
N PRO A 549 5.01 -7.95 13.64
CA PRO A 549 4.17 -6.88 13.09
C PRO A 549 4.78 -5.48 13.30
N THR A 550 5.47 -5.28 14.42
CA THR A 550 6.14 -4.03 14.78
C THR A 550 7.39 -3.77 13.94
N ALA A 551 8.19 -4.80 13.65
CA ALA A 551 9.37 -4.68 12.79
C ALA A 551 8.98 -4.50 11.32
N TYR A 552 7.93 -5.21 10.88
CA TYR A 552 7.33 -5.03 9.56
C TYR A 552 6.84 -3.58 9.37
N GLY A 553 6.11 -3.04 10.35
CA GLY A 553 5.63 -1.65 10.32
C GLY A 553 6.76 -0.62 10.21
N LYS A 554 7.87 -0.79 10.95
CA LYS A 554 9.02 0.13 10.89
C LYS A 554 9.72 0.11 9.53
N VAL A 555 9.93 -1.07 8.94
CA VAL A 555 10.59 -1.17 7.63
C VAL A 555 9.70 -0.63 6.52
N VAL A 556 8.40 -0.94 6.55
CA VAL A 556 7.43 -0.40 5.58
C VAL A 556 7.34 1.13 5.68
N ALA A 557 7.31 1.70 6.89
CA ALA A 557 7.30 3.15 7.07
C ALA A 557 8.56 3.82 6.49
N HIS A 558 9.74 3.22 6.69
CA HIS A 558 10.99 3.77 6.16
C HIS A 558 11.06 3.70 4.63
N VAL A 559 10.60 2.59 4.04
CA VAL A 559 10.49 2.43 2.58
C VAL A 559 9.53 3.46 1.97
N LEU A 560 8.37 3.68 2.59
CA LEU A 560 7.40 4.68 2.13
C LEU A 560 7.94 6.11 2.24
N GLN A 561 8.72 6.40 3.28
CA GLN A 561 9.39 7.70 3.44
C GLN A 561 10.39 7.96 2.31
N VAL A 562 11.24 6.96 2.00
CA VAL A 562 12.24 7.07 0.92
C VAL A 562 11.57 7.22 -0.45
N ALA A 563 10.51 6.46 -0.71
CA ALA A 563 9.72 6.56 -1.93
C ALA A 563 9.08 7.96 -2.09
N ARG A 564 8.56 8.56 -1.01
CA ARG A 564 8.03 9.92 -1.02
C ARG A 564 9.10 10.97 -1.36
N THR A 565 10.28 10.89 -0.75
CA THR A 565 11.38 11.81 -1.08
C THR A 565 11.84 11.70 -2.54
N LEU A 566 11.85 10.49 -3.11
CA LEU A 566 12.16 10.30 -4.54
C LEU A 566 11.08 10.94 -5.43
N LEU A 567 9.81 10.79 -5.08
CA LEU A 567 8.70 11.41 -5.80
C LEU A 567 8.76 12.95 -5.76
N ASP A 568 9.08 13.52 -4.60
CA ASP A 568 9.25 14.96 -4.43
C ASP A 568 10.41 15.52 -5.28
N THR A 569 11.53 14.79 -5.38
CA THR A 569 12.64 15.19 -6.25
C THR A 569 12.29 15.15 -7.74
N VAL A 570 11.38 14.28 -8.16
CA VAL A 570 10.88 14.23 -9.54
C VAL A 570 9.89 15.37 -9.79
N ARG A 571 9.03 15.71 -8.81
CA ARG A 571 8.11 16.86 -8.89
C ARG A 571 8.85 18.19 -9.11
N VAL A 572 9.98 18.38 -8.44
CA VAL A 572 10.83 19.59 -8.61
C VAL A 572 11.47 19.69 -10.01
N CYS A 573 11.58 18.57 -10.73
CA CYS A 573 12.12 18.53 -12.09
C CYS A 573 11.06 18.67 -13.19
N SER A 574 9.77 18.78 -12.84
CA SER A 574 8.68 18.90 -13.81
C SER A 574 8.48 20.36 -14.25
N PRO A 575 8.16 20.66 -15.53
CA PRO A 575 7.99 22.03 -16.01
C PRO A 575 6.83 22.76 -15.28
N ASP A 576 7.03 24.04 -14.96
CA ASP A 576 6.04 24.89 -14.28
C ASP A 576 4.68 24.89 -15.02
N GLY A 577 3.65 24.34 -14.36
CA GLY A 577 2.26 24.36 -14.83
C GLY A 577 1.53 23.02 -14.87
N TYR A 578 2.17 21.91 -14.51
CA TYR A 578 1.51 20.60 -14.40
C TYR A 578 1.20 20.28 -12.93
N ASP A 579 -0.07 20.39 -12.56
CA ASP A 579 -0.57 20.07 -11.23
C ASP A 579 -0.92 18.57 -11.15
N MET A 580 -0.06 17.79 -10.50
CA MET A 580 -0.25 16.35 -10.29
C MET A 580 -1.23 16.06 -9.13
N ASP A 581 -1.73 17.10 -8.44
CA ASP A 581 -2.61 16.96 -7.28
C ASP A 581 -4.10 17.22 -7.64
N SER A 582 -4.49 17.12 -8.92
CA SER A 582 -5.90 17.27 -9.35
C SER A 582 -6.76 16.01 -9.18
N GLU A 583 -6.22 14.94 -8.62
CA GLU A 583 -7.01 13.83 -8.08
C GLU A 583 -7.13 14.03 -6.56
N GLU A 584 -8.18 14.77 -6.16
CA GLU A 584 -8.68 14.76 -4.79
C GLU A 584 -9.13 13.32 -4.46
N ASP A 585 -8.28 12.60 -3.72
CA ASP A 585 -8.64 11.41 -2.93
C ASP A 585 -9.60 11.83 -1.80
N ASP A 586 -10.83 12.16 -2.16
CA ASP A 586 -11.98 12.11 -1.24
C ASP A 586 -12.57 10.70 -1.34
N ASP A 587 -11.99 9.74 -0.60
CA ASP A 587 -12.71 8.59 -0.02
C ASP A 587 -11.73 7.70 0.77
N PHE A 588 -11.41 8.13 1.99
CA PHE A 588 -11.04 7.24 3.09
C PHE A 588 -11.58 7.78 4.42
N GLU A 589 -12.86 7.53 4.67
CA GLU A 589 -13.38 7.18 6.00
C GLU A 589 -13.87 5.72 6.01
#